data_AF-A0A6J4RNE8-F1
#
_entry.id   AF-A0A6J4RNE8-F1
#
_cell.length_a   1.000
_cell.length_b   1.000
_cell.length_c   1.000
_cell.angle_alpha   90.00
_cell.angle_beta   90.00
_cell.angle_gamma   90.00
#
_symmetry.space_group_name_H-M   'P 1'
#
loop_
_entity.id
_entity.type
_entity.pdbx_description
1 polymer ?
#
loop_
_entity_poly.entity_id
_entity_poly.type
_entity_poly.pdbx_seq_one_letter_code
_entity_poly.pdbx_strand_id
1 'polypeptide(L)'
;MRHSISLTSILILFFCSIASAQKNYREDTLLKGFISPPNSAMPRVWWHWMNGNITKYGIRKDLEWMHRTGIGGFQNFDAALATPQIVEKRLTYMTPEWKDAFQLTTKLADSLHLEMAIAGSPGWSESGGPWVKPEDGMKKMVWSETRVKSGASNINLAKPPAVTGPFQNIPKQPGFNDPPAHKELPGFYKDILVVAHKLPNADIALNELKPVVTSSGGNFKLAQLTDGDLGVTTLLPSDTAKGYAWIQFAFAQPQTVKAITMVGGGNKGPFGLFGEFKDTRSLEISDDGDHFKWVCYIPAGNVLQQTVSIPAATSKLFRITIKNPPAPFSFGAIMGGGPPPKAPAGTGIAEIVLHTASRINMFEEKAAFAPATDLYTKATAATEDVIATKDIIDVTNKLNEDGTLNWTVPKGNWNIVRFGYSLLGINNHPASPEATGFEVDKLDSVAVKKYFVNYLDQYKSAAAGLMGKKDGLQFMVTDSWEAGAQNWTSNIMNEFQKRRGYNMLLWMPVLTGHIVKSSEASEQFLWDFRKTLSDLVAEYHYDQLTSILQQYGMKRYSESHEDRRAMIADGMEVKRKAAVPMSAMWTPSAIMVATLLSI
;
A
#
# COMPACT_ATOMS: atom_id res chain seq x y z
N MET A 1 6.41 65.33 -85.57
CA MET A 1 5.36 65.30 -84.53
C MET A 1 5.89 64.56 -83.32
N ARG A 2 6.19 65.28 -82.23
CA ARG A 2 6.56 64.72 -80.93
C ARG A 2 5.31 64.80 -80.04
N HIS A 3 4.79 63.66 -79.59
CA HIS A 3 3.77 63.63 -78.54
C HIS A 3 4.40 63.22 -77.21
N SER A 4 4.26 64.15 -76.28
CA SER A 4 4.50 64.09 -74.85
C SER A 4 3.56 63.10 -74.17
N ILE A 5 4.13 62.12 -73.47
CA ILE A 5 3.42 61.31 -72.47
C ILE A 5 3.79 61.87 -71.09
N SER A 6 2.75 62.21 -70.34
CA SER A 6 2.79 62.94 -69.08
C SER A 6 3.47 62.18 -67.94
N LEU A 7 4.35 62.87 -67.21
CA LEU A 7 5.05 62.41 -66.00
C LEU A 7 4.10 61.99 -64.86
N THR A 8 2.81 62.32 -64.93
CA THR A 8 1.83 62.07 -63.85
C THR A 8 1.40 60.59 -63.75
N SER A 9 1.50 59.81 -64.84
CA SER A 9 1.07 58.40 -64.85
C SER A 9 2.11 57.44 -64.27
N ILE A 10 3.37 57.86 -64.14
CA ILE A 10 4.46 57.03 -63.61
C ILE A 10 4.55 57.12 -62.07
N LEU A 11 4.10 58.23 -61.46
CA LEU A 11 4.09 58.37 -59.99
C LEU A 11 3.00 57.53 -59.29
N ILE A 12 1.86 57.27 -59.95
CA ILE A 12 0.75 56.51 -59.35
C ILE A 12 1.05 54.99 -59.35
N LEU A 13 1.78 54.50 -60.37
CA LEU A 13 2.21 53.11 -60.43
C LEU A 13 3.33 52.77 -59.43
N PHE A 14 4.13 53.76 -59.03
CA PHE A 14 5.17 53.56 -57.99
C PHE A 14 4.61 53.56 -56.56
N PHE A 15 3.48 54.22 -56.31
CA PHE A 15 2.80 54.18 -55.00
C PHE A 15 1.94 52.92 -54.79
N CYS A 16 1.41 52.29 -55.84
CA CYS A 16 0.69 51.01 -55.73
C CYS A 16 1.60 49.79 -55.53
N SER A 17 2.88 49.86 -55.91
CA SER A 17 3.86 48.78 -55.67
C SER A 17 4.53 48.83 -54.29
N ILE A 18 4.42 49.94 -53.55
CA ILE A 18 4.90 50.02 -52.15
C ILE A 18 3.81 49.56 -51.17
N ALA A 19 2.53 49.60 -51.56
CA ALA A 19 1.42 49.11 -50.74
C ALA A 19 1.20 47.58 -50.83
N SER A 20 1.83 46.88 -51.77
CA SER A 20 1.67 45.43 -51.98
C SER A 20 2.87 44.59 -51.53
N ALA A 21 3.90 45.22 -50.93
CA ALA A 21 5.05 44.56 -50.33
C ALA A 21 5.02 44.54 -48.78
N GLN A 22 3.89 44.89 -48.14
CA GLN A 22 3.59 44.36 -46.82
C GLN A 22 3.15 42.89 -46.99
N LYS A 23 4.10 42.02 -47.34
CA LYS A 23 4.01 40.64 -46.92
C LYS A 23 3.88 40.71 -45.40
N ASN A 24 2.69 40.44 -44.90
CA ASN A 24 2.48 40.03 -43.52
C ASN A 24 3.40 38.83 -43.28
N TYR A 25 4.64 39.09 -42.91
CA TYR A 25 5.38 38.20 -42.03
C TYR A 25 4.54 38.19 -40.76
N ARG A 26 3.52 37.32 -40.73
CA ARG A 26 3.07 36.75 -39.47
C ARG A 26 4.37 36.27 -38.83
N GLU A 27 4.82 36.98 -37.80
CA GLU A 27 5.90 36.49 -36.96
C GLU A 27 5.57 35.03 -36.69
N ASP A 28 6.45 34.13 -37.10
CA ASP A 28 6.26 32.71 -36.86
C ASP A 28 6.31 32.53 -35.33
N THR A 29 5.13 32.43 -34.73
CA THR A 29 4.96 32.36 -33.27
C THR A 29 5.59 31.09 -32.70
N LEU A 30 5.68 30.02 -33.51
CA LEU A 30 6.38 28.80 -33.15
C LEU A 30 7.89 29.03 -33.13
N LEU A 31 8.45 29.65 -34.17
CA LEU A 31 9.88 29.98 -34.19
C LEU A 31 10.27 30.92 -33.05
N LYS A 32 9.43 31.93 -32.75
CA LYS A 32 9.65 32.85 -31.63
C LYS A 32 9.62 32.12 -30.29
N GLY A 33 8.65 31.23 -30.08
CA GLY A 33 8.56 30.39 -28.88
C GLY A 33 9.67 29.34 -28.80
N PHE A 34 10.25 28.90 -29.92
CA PHE A 34 11.40 27.99 -29.92
C PHE A 34 12.71 28.70 -29.55
N ILE A 35 12.94 29.91 -30.08
CA ILE A 35 14.12 30.73 -29.77
C ILE A 35 14.04 31.29 -28.35
N SER A 36 12.83 31.61 -27.86
CA SER A 36 12.60 32.11 -26.51
C SER A 36 11.46 31.34 -25.84
N PRO A 37 11.74 30.12 -25.34
CA PRO A 37 10.74 29.28 -24.70
C PRO A 37 10.00 29.98 -23.57
N PRO A 38 8.65 29.89 -23.53
CA PRO A 38 7.89 30.37 -22.38
C PRO A 38 8.21 29.50 -21.16
N ASN A 39 7.92 30.01 -19.95
CA ASN A 39 8.14 29.26 -18.71
C ASN A 39 7.46 27.88 -18.72
N SER A 40 6.31 27.71 -19.39
CA SER A 40 5.62 26.42 -19.51
C SER A 40 6.40 25.34 -20.25
N ALA A 41 7.45 25.70 -21.00
CA ALA A 41 8.35 24.76 -21.69
C ALA A 41 9.65 24.48 -20.90
N MET A 42 9.89 25.20 -19.80
CA MET A 42 11.08 25.03 -18.97
C MET A 42 10.92 23.85 -18.00
N PRO A 43 11.99 23.11 -17.68
CA PRO A 43 11.93 22.04 -16.71
C PRO A 43 11.66 22.57 -15.31
N ARG A 44 11.06 21.73 -14.46
CA ARG A 44 11.00 21.92 -13.00
C ARG A 44 12.02 21.01 -12.33
N VAL A 45 12.40 21.33 -11.10
CA VAL A 45 13.28 20.48 -10.27
C VAL A 45 12.65 20.15 -8.93
N TRP A 46 12.94 18.97 -8.40
CA TRP A 46 12.70 18.67 -6.99
C TRP A 46 13.76 19.35 -6.12
N TRP A 47 13.32 20.03 -5.07
CA TRP A 47 14.18 20.78 -4.16
C TRP A 47 13.89 20.40 -2.71
N HIS A 48 14.71 19.47 -2.22
CA HIS A 48 14.57 18.88 -0.90
C HIS A 48 15.32 19.69 0.15
N TRP A 49 14.59 20.12 1.17
CA TRP A 49 15.14 20.65 2.41
C TRP A 49 15.48 19.50 3.34
N MET A 50 16.76 19.14 3.35
CA MET A 50 17.23 17.93 4.01
C MET A 50 17.37 18.14 5.52
N ASN A 51 16.47 17.52 6.28
CA ASN A 51 16.52 17.38 7.73
C ASN A 51 16.62 18.73 8.46
N GLY A 52 15.94 19.77 7.95
CA GLY A 52 15.98 21.12 8.55
C GLY A 52 17.29 21.89 8.32
N ASN A 53 18.21 21.40 7.47
CA ASN A 53 19.40 22.15 7.04
C ASN A 53 19.02 23.26 6.06
N ILE A 54 18.42 24.33 6.57
CA ILE A 54 17.81 25.40 5.75
C ILE A 54 18.37 26.74 6.20
N THR A 55 18.81 27.56 5.25
CA THR A 55 19.18 28.97 5.52
C THR A 55 18.59 29.88 4.46
N LYS A 56 18.18 31.09 4.86
CA LYS A 56 17.70 32.13 3.92
C LYS A 56 18.74 32.49 2.86
N TYR A 57 20.02 32.43 3.23
CA TYR A 57 21.12 32.67 2.30
C TYR A 57 21.17 31.59 1.20
N GLY A 58 21.10 30.31 1.57
CA GLY A 58 21.06 29.18 0.63
C GLY A 58 19.83 29.25 -0.28
N ILE A 59 18.64 29.50 0.28
CA ILE A 59 17.39 29.68 -0.47
C ILE A 59 17.56 30.72 -1.59
N ARG A 60 18.12 31.89 -1.26
CA ARG A 60 18.36 32.95 -2.24
C ARG A 60 19.30 32.48 -3.35
N LYS A 61 20.42 31.85 -2.99
CA LYS A 61 21.41 31.36 -3.97
C LYS A 61 20.83 30.30 -4.89
N ASP A 62 20.05 29.37 -4.37
CA ASP A 62 19.41 28.30 -5.12
C ASP A 62 18.39 28.85 -6.12
N LEU A 63 17.45 29.70 -5.68
CA LEU A 63 16.41 30.23 -6.57
C LEU A 63 16.97 31.19 -7.63
N GLU A 64 17.95 32.02 -7.28
CA GLU A 64 18.64 32.86 -8.26
C GLU A 64 19.43 32.00 -9.27
N TRP A 65 20.00 30.86 -8.85
CA TRP A 65 20.65 29.91 -9.76
C TRP A 65 19.65 29.22 -10.69
N MET A 66 18.51 28.77 -10.17
CA MET A 66 17.43 28.18 -10.98
C MET A 66 16.98 29.14 -12.08
N HIS A 67 16.70 30.40 -11.72
CA HIS A 67 16.33 31.44 -12.67
C HIS A 67 17.41 31.68 -13.74
N ARG A 68 18.67 31.85 -13.33
CA ARG A 68 19.79 32.09 -14.29
C ARG A 68 20.07 30.92 -15.23
N THR A 69 19.72 29.69 -14.85
CA THR A 69 19.98 28.47 -15.65
C THR A 69 18.78 28.03 -16.49
N GLY A 70 17.66 28.77 -16.45
CA GLY A 70 16.48 28.46 -17.26
C GLY A 70 15.58 27.37 -16.68
N ILE A 71 15.65 27.12 -15.37
CA ILE A 71 14.66 26.30 -14.64
C ILE A 71 13.40 27.15 -14.44
N GLY A 72 12.25 26.59 -14.78
CA GLY A 72 10.96 27.30 -14.75
C GLY A 72 10.24 27.25 -13.41
N GLY A 73 10.68 26.39 -12.49
CA GLY A 73 10.05 26.21 -11.19
C GLY A 73 10.64 25.06 -10.39
N PHE A 74 10.09 24.84 -9.20
CA PHE A 74 10.55 23.81 -8.29
C PHE A 74 9.40 23.19 -7.48
N GLN A 75 9.62 21.98 -7.01
CA GLN A 75 8.73 21.25 -6.11
C GLN A 75 9.47 21.05 -4.78
N ASN A 76 8.98 21.68 -3.70
CA ASN A 76 9.65 21.69 -2.42
C ASN A 76 9.18 20.57 -1.50
N PHE A 77 10.13 19.93 -0.84
CA PHE A 77 9.94 18.83 0.10
C PHE A 77 10.72 19.14 1.39
N ASP A 78 10.09 19.02 2.55
CA ASP A 78 10.80 19.04 3.85
C ASP A 78 11.01 17.59 4.28
N ALA A 79 12.19 17.04 3.97
CA ALA A 79 12.45 15.61 4.03
C ALA A 79 13.60 15.29 4.98
N ALA A 80 13.49 14.20 5.74
CA ALA A 80 14.49 13.78 6.70
C ALA A 80 15.05 12.38 6.37
N LEU A 81 16.14 12.33 5.62
CA LEU A 81 17.02 11.18 5.55
C LEU A 81 18.14 11.32 6.60
N ALA A 82 19.00 10.31 6.77
CA ALA A 82 20.17 10.31 7.65
C ALA A 82 21.22 11.37 7.26
N THR A 83 20.85 12.64 7.36
CA THR A 83 21.58 13.81 6.90
C THR A 83 22.23 14.47 8.11
N PRO A 84 23.57 14.58 8.15
CA PRO A 84 24.26 15.34 9.18
C PRO A 84 23.76 16.78 9.27
N GLN A 85 23.81 17.36 10.46
CA GLN A 85 23.57 18.80 10.61
C GLN A 85 24.80 19.56 10.10
N ILE A 86 24.59 20.42 9.11
CA ILE A 86 25.63 21.26 8.49
C ILE A 86 25.33 22.77 8.62
N VAL A 87 24.22 23.11 9.28
CA VAL A 87 23.84 24.47 9.65
C VAL A 87 23.95 24.67 11.16
N GLU A 88 24.11 25.92 11.59
CA GLU A 88 24.19 26.26 13.01
C GLU A 88 22.94 25.82 13.80
N LYS A 89 21.74 26.09 13.24
CA LYS A 89 20.45 25.71 13.81
C LYS A 89 19.57 25.09 12.73
N ARG A 90 19.06 23.88 12.99
CA ARG A 90 18.04 23.24 12.15
C ARG A 90 16.74 24.01 12.24
N LEU A 91 16.05 24.18 11.11
CA LEU A 91 14.70 24.73 11.09
C LEU A 91 13.70 23.57 11.11
N THR A 92 13.00 23.40 12.24
CA THR A 92 11.96 22.38 12.40
C THR A 92 10.71 22.76 11.62
N TYR A 93 10.10 21.79 10.93
CA TYR A 93 8.92 21.99 10.09
C TYR A 93 7.82 22.81 10.79
N MET A 94 7.31 23.84 10.09
CA MET A 94 6.23 24.73 10.53
C MET A 94 6.44 25.54 11.83
N THR A 95 7.64 25.57 12.41
CA THR A 95 7.98 26.57 13.44
C THR A 95 8.07 27.98 12.83
N PRO A 96 8.01 29.05 13.64
CA PRO A 96 8.09 30.42 13.13
C PRO A 96 9.28 30.69 12.19
N GLU A 97 10.46 30.17 12.51
CA GLU A 97 11.66 30.36 11.69
C GLU A 97 11.62 29.58 10.37
N TRP A 98 11.03 28.38 10.38
CA TRP A 98 10.78 27.62 9.14
C TRP A 98 9.78 28.35 8.25
N LYS A 99 8.68 28.85 8.83
CA LYS A 99 7.65 29.61 8.10
C LYS A 99 8.22 30.90 7.51
N ASP A 100 9.12 31.57 8.22
CA ASP A 100 9.83 32.76 7.75
C ASP A 100 10.80 32.44 6.58
N ALA A 101 11.47 31.28 6.61
CA ALA A 101 12.26 30.79 5.47
C ALA A 101 11.39 30.44 4.26
N PHE A 102 10.23 29.81 4.49
CA PHE A 102 9.26 29.49 3.43
C PHE A 102 8.61 30.74 2.85
N GLN A 103 8.30 31.74 3.67
CA GLN A 103 7.82 33.05 3.22
C GLN A 103 8.85 33.77 2.31
N LEU A 104 10.15 33.69 2.63
CA LEU A 104 11.18 34.20 1.73
C LEU A 104 11.17 33.44 0.39
N THR A 105 11.04 32.12 0.46
CA THR A 105 10.98 31.24 -0.73
C THR A 105 9.83 31.64 -1.65
N THR A 106 8.61 31.80 -1.13
CA THR A 106 7.45 32.19 -1.95
C THR A 106 7.59 33.57 -2.56
N LYS A 107 8.12 34.55 -1.81
CA LYS A 107 8.39 35.91 -2.33
C LYS A 107 9.44 35.91 -3.44
N LEU A 108 10.50 35.10 -3.30
CA LEU A 108 11.55 35.01 -4.30
C LEU A 108 11.06 34.29 -5.56
N ALA A 109 10.31 33.19 -5.41
CA ALA A 109 9.69 32.49 -6.53
C ALA A 109 8.80 33.43 -7.36
N ASP A 110 7.97 34.23 -6.69
CA ASP A 110 7.12 35.25 -7.32
C ASP A 110 7.96 36.30 -8.08
N SER A 111 8.98 36.87 -7.44
CA SER A 111 9.86 37.86 -8.07
C SER A 111 10.68 37.33 -9.25
N LEU A 112 10.94 36.03 -9.30
CA LEU A 112 11.75 35.36 -10.31
C LEU A 112 10.90 34.62 -11.35
N HIS A 113 9.57 34.70 -11.25
CA HIS A 113 8.60 33.98 -12.10
C HIS A 113 8.84 32.46 -12.13
N LEU A 114 9.11 31.87 -10.96
CA LEU A 114 9.29 30.43 -10.78
C LEU A 114 7.98 29.81 -10.30
N GLU A 115 7.50 28.79 -11.02
CA GLU A 115 6.39 27.96 -10.54
C GLU A 115 6.80 27.23 -9.26
N MET A 116 5.92 27.20 -8.27
CA MET A 116 6.19 26.53 -7.00
C MET A 116 5.14 25.46 -6.68
N ALA A 117 5.63 24.28 -6.27
CA ALA A 117 4.83 23.20 -5.71
C ALA A 117 5.32 22.77 -4.33
N ILE A 118 4.46 22.09 -3.57
CA ILE A 118 4.79 21.39 -2.31
C ILE A 118 4.33 19.92 -2.39
N ALA A 119 4.92 19.04 -1.59
CA ALA A 119 4.42 17.67 -1.42
C ALA A 119 3.02 17.60 -0.77
N GLY A 120 2.39 16.43 -0.82
CA GLY A 120 1.09 16.15 -0.19
C GLY A 120 1.17 15.99 1.33
N SER A 121 2.37 15.80 1.88
CA SER A 121 2.67 15.64 3.31
C SER A 121 4.03 16.24 3.67
N PRO A 122 4.39 16.38 4.96
CA PRO A 122 5.80 16.48 5.33
C PRO A 122 6.53 15.20 4.91
N GLY A 123 7.82 15.29 4.60
CA GLY A 123 8.52 14.28 3.81
C GLY A 123 8.21 14.43 2.33
N TRP A 124 7.88 13.32 1.67
CA TRP A 124 7.43 13.33 0.27
C TRP A 124 6.11 12.59 0.02
N SER A 125 5.83 11.51 0.76
CA SER A 125 4.65 10.66 0.53
C SER A 125 3.99 10.23 1.85
N GLU A 126 2.67 10.04 1.89
CA GLU A 126 1.66 10.39 0.87
C GLU A 126 0.80 11.54 1.38
N SER A 127 0.09 11.31 2.49
CA SER A 127 -0.81 12.28 3.09
C SER A 127 -1.01 11.95 4.58
N GLY A 128 0.10 11.96 5.32
CA GLY A 128 0.14 11.75 6.77
C GLY A 128 0.74 12.92 7.54
N GLY A 129 0.60 12.88 8.86
CA GLY A 129 1.16 13.88 9.77
C GLY A 129 0.66 13.74 11.21
N PRO A 130 1.27 14.43 12.19
CA PRO A 130 0.98 14.25 13.62
C PRO A 130 -0.43 14.68 14.04
N TRP A 131 -1.15 15.41 13.19
CA TRP A 131 -2.55 15.81 13.40
C TRP A 131 -3.57 14.74 12.98
N VAL A 132 -3.14 13.66 12.31
CA VAL A 132 -4.01 12.53 11.96
C VAL A 132 -4.21 11.66 13.20
N LYS A 133 -5.45 11.64 13.70
CA LYS A 133 -5.81 10.84 14.87
C LYS A 133 -5.92 9.35 14.52
N PRO A 134 -5.75 8.42 15.48
CA PRO A 134 -5.96 6.99 15.28
C PRO A 134 -7.27 6.63 14.54
N GLU A 135 -8.39 7.28 14.87
CA GLU A 135 -9.68 7.04 14.23
C GLU A 135 -9.72 7.45 12.74
N ASP A 136 -8.89 8.42 12.35
CA ASP A 136 -8.77 8.97 11.00
C ASP A 136 -7.64 8.32 10.20
N GLY A 137 -6.88 7.40 10.79
CA GLY A 137 -5.76 6.70 10.14
C GLY A 137 -6.20 5.54 9.25
N MET A 138 -5.30 5.04 8.40
CA MET A 138 -5.56 3.87 7.53
C MET A 138 -5.87 2.59 8.32
N LYS A 139 -6.88 1.83 7.87
CA LYS A 139 -7.45 0.68 8.60
C LYS A 139 -7.34 -0.63 7.83
N LYS A 140 -7.21 -1.72 8.57
CA LYS A 140 -7.39 -3.10 8.07
C LYS A 140 -8.57 -3.77 8.76
N MET A 141 -9.26 -4.64 8.04
CA MET A 141 -10.20 -5.57 8.66
C MET A 141 -9.44 -6.59 9.51
N VAL A 142 -10.01 -6.99 10.64
CA VAL A 142 -9.52 -8.06 11.52
C VAL A 142 -10.68 -8.93 11.96
N TRP A 143 -10.40 -10.16 12.38
CA TRP A 143 -11.45 -11.06 12.86
C TRP A 143 -10.94 -12.06 13.88
N SER A 144 -11.88 -12.63 14.63
CA SER A 144 -11.71 -13.83 15.43
C SER A 144 -12.77 -14.85 15.02
N GLU A 145 -12.42 -16.13 15.11
CA GLU A 145 -13.31 -17.23 14.74
C GLU A 145 -13.59 -18.13 15.94
N THR A 146 -14.80 -18.69 16.00
CA THR A 146 -15.21 -19.63 17.03
C THR A 146 -16.07 -20.72 16.40
N ARG A 147 -15.54 -21.94 16.36
CA ARG A 147 -16.26 -23.12 15.86
C ARG A 147 -17.18 -23.66 16.96
N VAL A 148 -18.43 -23.91 16.62
CA VAL A 148 -19.47 -24.37 17.54
C VAL A 148 -20.33 -25.47 16.92
N LYS A 149 -20.85 -26.35 17.77
CA LYS A 149 -21.75 -27.45 17.37
C LYS A 149 -23.21 -27.08 17.69
N SER A 150 -24.13 -27.76 17.02
CA SER A 150 -25.57 -27.68 17.28
C SER A 150 -25.90 -27.67 18.77
N GLY A 151 -26.79 -26.77 19.18
CA GLY A 151 -27.26 -26.67 20.56
C GLY A 151 -26.31 -25.96 21.53
N ALA A 152 -25.11 -25.54 21.10
CA ALA A 152 -24.27 -24.68 21.92
C ALA A 152 -24.99 -23.34 22.22
N SER A 153 -24.81 -22.87 23.45
CA SER A 153 -25.34 -21.62 24.01
C SER A 153 -24.31 -21.01 24.97
N ASN A 154 -24.50 -19.76 25.41
CA ASN A 154 -23.56 -19.03 26.27
C ASN A 154 -22.14 -18.97 25.68
N ILE A 155 -22.05 -18.77 24.37
CA ILE A 155 -20.78 -18.78 23.63
C ILE A 155 -20.07 -17.47 23.93
N ASN A 156 -18.83 -17.55 24.43
CA ASN A 156 -17.98 -16.37 24.58
C ASN A 156 -17.11 -16.21 23.33
N LEU A 157 -17.25 -15.08 22.64
CA LEU A 157 -16.47 -14.80 21.44
C LEU A 157 -15.19 -14.04 21.79
N ALA A 158 -14.06 -14.57 21.34
CA ALA A 158 -12.78 -13.86 21.44
C ALA A 158 -12.87 -12.49 20.74
N LYS A 159 -12.21 -11.47 21.29
CA LYS A 159 -12.11 -10.17 20.64
C LYS A 159 -11.06 -10.26 19.51
N PRO A 160 -11.33 -9.76 18.30
CA PRO A 160 -10.33 -9.65 17.25
C PRO A 160 -9.14 -8.76 17.65
N PRO A 161 -7.98 -8.92 17.00
CA PRO A 161 -6.77 -8.19 17.38
C PRO A 161 -6.85 -6.68 17.09
N ALA A 162 -6.46 -5.89 18.09
CA ALA A 162 -6.33 -4.43 17.97
C ALA A 162 -4.91 -3.97 17.62
N VAL A 163 -4.00 -4.92 17.33
CA VAL A 163 -2.59 -4.64 17.05
C VAL A 163 -2.45 -3.79 15.80
N THR A 164 -1.67 -2.71 15.92
CA THR A 164 -1.31 -1.85 14.80
C THR A 164 -0.29 -2.55 13.90
N GLY A 165 -0.63 -2.75 12.64
CA GLY A 165 0.19 -3.53 11.69
C GLY A 165 -0.60 -4.01 10.47
N PRO A 166 0.02 -4.80 9.58
CA PRO A 166 -0.52 -5.08 8.24
C PRO A 166 -1.64 -6.12 8.19
N PHE A 167 -1.66 -7.10 9.10
CA PHE A 167 -2.62 -8.21 9.04
C PHE A 167 -2.83 -8.83 10.43
N GLN A 168 -4.08 -9.05 10.83
CA GLN A 168 -4.46 -9.62 12.13
C GLN A 168 -3.62 -9.04 13.29
N ASN A 169 -2.93 -9.88 14.06
CA ASN A 169 -2.07 -9.47 15.18
C ASN A 169 -0.58 -9.34 14.80
N ILE A 170 -0.23 -9.36 13.51
CA ILE A 170 1.14 -9.11 13.06
C ILE A 170 1.45 -7.63 13.30
N PRO A 171 2.46 -7.30 14.13
CA PRO A 171 2.83 -5.91 14.39
C PRO A 171 3.45 -5.25 13.16
N LYS A 172 3.27 -3.93 13.04
CA LYS A 172 4.00 -3.13 12.05
C LYS A 172 5.50 -3.38 12.20
N GLN A 173 6.15 -3.73 11.09
CA GLN A 173 7.60 -3.82 11.03
C GLN A 173 8.21 -2.42 10.85
N PRO A 174 9.39 -2.13 11.44
CA PRO A 174 10.06 -0.85 11.23
C PRO A 174 10.26 -0.55 9.73
N GLY A 175 9.88 0.65 9.31
CA GLY A 175 10.09 1.15 7.95
C GLY A 175 11.53 1.58 7.69
N PHE A 176 11.82 1.94 6.42
CA PHE A 176 13.11 2.50 6.03
C PHE A 176 13.31 3.85 6.74
N ASN A 177 14.36 3.98 7.56
CA ASN A 177 14.65 5.12 8.45
C ASN A 177 13.73 5.30 9.67
N ASP A 178 12.84 4.35 9.99
CA ASP A 178 12.20 4.36 11.31
C ASP A 178 13.31 4.21 12.38
N PRO A 179 13.38 5.09 13.40
CA PRO A 179 14.31 4.87 14.50
C PRO A 179 14.01 3.52 15.17
N PRO A 180 15.02 2.80 15.70
CA PRO A 180 14.81 1.52 16.37
C PRO A 180 13.69 1.65 17.41
N ALA A 181 12.71 0.74 17.30
CA ALA A 181 11.41 0.83 17.94
C ALA A 181 11.50 1.09 19.45
N HIS A 182 10.97 2.23 19.91
CA HIS A 182 10.91 2.56 21.34
C HIS A 182 9.56 3.09 21.82
N LYS A 183 8.50 3.08 21.00
CA LYS A 183 7.17 3.46 21.47
C LYS A 183 6.13 2.45 20.97
N GLU A 184 5.36 1.89 21.90
CA GLU A 184 4.16 1.13 21.55
C GLU A 184 3.29 2.01 20.64
N LEU A 185 2.97 1.49 19.45
CA LEU A 185 2.05 2.16 18.55
C LEU A 185 0.66 2.18 19.20
N PRO A 186 -0.09 3.28 19.12
CA PRO A 186 -1.42 3.32 19.70
C PRO A 186 -2.31 2.25 19.07
N GLY A 187 -3.05 1.54 19.90
CA GLY A 187 -4.08 0.61 19.47
C GLY A 187 -5.36 1.35 19.10
N PHE A 188 -6.10 0.80 18.13
CA PHE A 188 -7.43 1.25 17.78
C PHE A 188 -8.24 0.06 17.29
N TYR A 189 -9.49 -0.06 17.74
CA TYR A 189 -10.37 -1.16 17.37
C TYR A 189 -11.83 -0.71 17.37
N LYS A 190 -12.59 -1.15 16.37
CA LYS A 190 -14.06 -1.12 16.39
C LYS A 190 -14.61 -2.40 15.77
N ASP A 191 -15.73 -2.87 16.32
CA ASP A 191 -16.51 -3.97 15.74
C ASP A 191 -17.17 -3.52 14.42
N ILE A 192 -17.34 -4.49 13.51
CA ILE A 192 -18.08 -4.33 12.25
C ILE A 192 -19.41 -5.08 12.35
N LEU A 193 -19.34 -6.41 12.47
CA LEU A 193 -20.47 -7.33 12.47
C LEU A 193 -20.04 -8.70 13.00
N VAL A 194 -21.01 -9.49 13.44
CA VAL A 194 -20.82 -10.89 13.84
C VAL A 194 -21.66 -11.78 12.94
N VAL A 195 -21.00 -12.67 12.20
CA VAL A 195 -21.67 -13.58 11.27
C VAL A 195 -21.44 -15.02 11.69
N ALA A 196 -22.51 -15.79 11.77
CA ALA A 196 -22.46 -17.23 11.90
C ALA A 196 -22.69 -17.87 10.54
N HIS A 197 -21.84 -18.79 10.12
CA HIS A 197 -22.05 -19.57 8.90
C HIS A 197 -21.87 -21.07 9.13
N LYS A 198 -22.68 -21.89 8.47
CA LYS A 198 -22.56 -23.33 8.55
C LYS A 198 -21.32 -23.79 7.79
N LEU A 199 -20.53 -24.65 8.42
CA LEU A 199 -19.32 -25.20 7.82
C LEU A 199 -19.69 -26.35 6.85
N PRO A 200 -18.97 -26.50 5.72
CA PRO A 200 -19.05 -27.71 4.91
C PRO A 200 -18.75 -28.95 5.76
N ASN A 201 -19.39 -30.09 5.47
CA ASN A 201 -19.18 -31.32 6.24
C ASN A 201 -17.71 -31.79 6.23
N ALA A 202 -16.98 -31.50 5.14
CA ALA A 202 -15.57 -31.81 5.00
C ALA A 202 -14.66 -30.90 5.86
N ASP A 203 -15.15 -29.80 6.41
CA ASP A 203 -14.35 -28.81 7.14
C ASP A 203 -14.21 -29.17 8.64
N ILE A 204 -13.23 -30.03 8.92
CA ILE A 204 -12.90 -30.52 10.26
C ILE A 204 -11.67 -29.74 10.74
N ALA A 205 -11.73 -29.22 11.97
CA ALA A 205 -10.60 -28.47 12.52
C ALA A 205 -9.38 -29.38 12.72
N LEU A 206 -8.18 -28.88 12.43
CA LEU A 206 -6.94 -29.66 12.59
C LEU A 206 -6.74 -30.18 14.01
N ASN A 207 -7.15 -29.39 15.02
CA ASN A 207 -7.14 -29.78 16.43
C ASN A 207 -8.07 -30.95 16.76
N GLU A 208 -9.16 -31.15 16.01
CA GLU A 208 -10.04 -32.31 16.15
C GLU A 208 -9.41 -33.58 15.58
N LEU A 209 -8.54 -33.45 14.57
CA LEU A 209 -7.80 -34.56 13.95
C LEU A 209 -6.61 -35.05 14.78
N LYS A 210 -6.16 -34.25 15.75
CA LYS A 210 -5.10 -34.56 16.73
C LYS A 210 -3.83 -35.18 16.10
N PRO A 211 -3.22 -34.58 15.05
CA PRO A 211 -1.95 -35.06 14.53
C PRO A 211 -0.84 -34.95 15.57
N VAL A 212 0.11 -35.88 15.50
CA VAL A 212 1.40 -35.76 16.19
C VAL A 212 2.30 -34.86 15.36
N VAL A 213 2.81 -33.78 15.97
CA VAL A 213 3.72 -32.83 15.32
C VAL A 213 5.16 -33.21 15.63
N THR A 214 5.99 -33.29 14.60
CA THR A 214 7.45 -33.50 14.68
C THR A 214 8.16 -32.51 13.77
N SER A 215 9.45 -32.27 13.99
CA SER A 215 10.24 -31.36 13.16
C SER A 215 11.70 -31.81 13.07
N SER A 216 12.43 -31.29 12.07
CA SER A 216 13.88 -31.51 11.95
C SER A 216 14.70 -30.85 13.06
N GLY A 217 14.12 -29.83 13.71
CA GLY A 217 14.70 -29.10 14.83
C GLY A 217 13.66 -28.19 15.49
N GLY A 218 14.00 -27.61 16.64
CA GLY A 218 13.07 -26.84 17.44
C GLY A 218 12.03 -27.71 18.17
N ASN A 219 11.07 -27.09 18.83
CA ASN A 219 9.98 -27.78 19.52
C ASN A 219 8.64 -27.12 19.18
N PHE A 220 7.82 -27.83 18.40
CA PHE A 220 6.54 -27.32 17.91
C PHE A 220 5.38 -28.11 18.50
N LYS A 221 4.36 -27.39 18.96
CA LYS A 221 3.11 -27.98 19.46
C LYS A 221 1.97 -27.66 18.52
N LEU A 222 1.04 -28.61 18.34
CA LEU A 222 -0.14 -28.41 17.51
C LEU A 222 -0.95 -27.17 17.92
N ALA A 223 -1.19 -26.99 19.22
CA ALA A 223 -1.95 -25.85 19.74
C ALA A 223 -1.30 -24.51 19.40
N GLN A 224 0.03 -24.44 19.42
CA GLN A 224 0.79 -23.23 19.06
C GLN A 224 0.75 -22.95 17.56
N LEU A 225 0.83 -24.00 16.72
CA LEU A 225 0.76 -23.83 15.27
C LEU A 225 -0.65 -23.49 14.74
N THR A 226 -1.66 -23.44 15.61
CA THR A 226 -3.09 -23.30 15.24
C THR A 226 -3.86 -22.40 16.21
N ASP A 227 -3.19 -21.56 17.00
CA ASP A 227 -3.83 -20.65 17.97
C ASP A 227 -4.32 -19.34 17.34
N GLY A 228 -3.97 -19.07 16.08
CA GLY A 228 -4.26 -17.81 15.40
C GLY A 228 -3.41 -16.63 15.86
N ASP A 229 -2.36 -16.85 16.67
CA ASP A 229 -1.38 -15.83 17.02
C ASP A 229 -0.26 -15.78 15.97
N LEU A 230 -0.34 -14.81 15.07
CA LEU A 230 0.60 -14.64 13.97
C LEU A 230 1.81 -13.77 14.34
N GLY A 231 1.80 -13.14 15.52
CA GLY A 231 2.83 -12.25 16.02
C GLY A 231 3.93 -12.99 16.79
N VAL A 232 3.62 -14.15 17.35
CA VAL A 232 4.55 -14.97 18.12
C VAL A 232 5.10 -16.11 17.25
N THR A 233 6.42 -16.18 17.10
CA THR A 233 7.07 -17.23 16.30
C THR A 233 7.92 -18.16 17.17
N THR A 234 8.02 -19.42 16.75
CA THR A 234 9.03 -20.37 17.23
C THR A 234 10.07 -20.61 16.14
N LEU A 235 11.35 -20.64 16.53
CA LEU A 235 12.45 -20.84 15.60
C LEU A 235 12.51 -22.31 15.14
N LEU A 236 12.40 -22.53 13.84
CA LEU A 236 12.79 -23.76 13.16
C LEU A 236 14.27 -23.62 12.75
N PRO A 237 15.21 -24.32 13.41
CA PRO A 237 16.63 -24.20 13.12
C PRO A 237 16.97 -24.64 11.70
N SER A 238 17.90 -23.94 11.06
CA SER A 238 18.43 -24.31 9.75
C SER A 238 19.16 -25.66 9.82
N ASP A 239 18.95 -26.52 8.82
CA ASP A 239 19.73 -27.74 8.61
C ASP A 239 20.72 -27.48 7.47
N THR A 240 21.98 -27.22 7.81
CA THR A 240 23.02 -26.89 6.83
C THR A 240 23.48 -28.10 6.01
N ALA A 241 23.24 -29.32 6.47
CA ALA A 241 23.61 -30.52 5.73
C ALA A 241 22.60 -30.78 4.59
N LYS A 242 21.30 -30.55 4.84
CA LYS A 242 20.24 -30.74 3.85
C LYS A 242 19.90 -29.49 3.06
N GLY A 243 20.17 -28.30 3.59
CA GLY A 243 19.80 -27.01 3.01
C GLY A 243 18.34 -26.60 3.27
N TYR A 244 17.56 -27.42 3.98
CA TYR A 244 16.18 -27.15 4.35
C TYR A 244 15.82 -27.83 5.67
N ALA A 245 14.90 -27.23 6.41
CA ALA A 245 14.30 -27.77 7.62
C ALA A 245 12.84 -28.21 7.35
N TRP A 246 12.22 -28.96 8.25
CA TRP A 246 10.84 -29.41 8.07
C TRP A 246 10.03 -29.51 9.37
N ILE A 247 8.71 -29.38 9.22
CA ILE A 247 7.69 -29.67 10.23
C ILE A 247 6.72 -30.69 9.62
N GLN A 248 6.35 -31.72 10.38
CA GLN A 248 5.54 -32.84 9.93
C GLN A 248 4.37 -33.11 10.86
N PHE A 249 3.21 -33.35 10.26
CA PHE A 249 1.98 -33.77 10.92
C PHE A 249 1.73 -35.25 10.60
N ALA A 250 1.65 -36.08 11.63
CA ALA A 250 1.35 -37.51 11.51
C ALA A 250 -0.04 -37.81 12.07
N PHE A 251 -0.91 -38.38 11.25
CA PHE A 251 -2.28 -38.73 11.60
C PHE A 251 -2.43 -40.23 11.86
N ALA A 252 -3.33 -40.61 12.76
CA ALA A 252 -3.62 -42.01 13.06
C ALA A 252 -4.23 -42.77 11.85
N GLN A 253 -4.97 -42.05 11.01
CA GLN A 253 -5.57 -42.56 9.78
C GLN A 253 -5.36 -41.54 8.66
N PRO A 254 -5.31 -41.96 7.38
CA PRO A 254 -5.15 -41.04 6.26
C PRO A 254 -6.19 -39.91 6.31
N GLN A 255 -5.73 -38.67 6.20
CA GLN A 255 -6.58 -37.48 6.14
C GLN A 255 -6.49 -36.85 4.76
N THR A 256 -7.58 -36.24 4.30
CA THR A 256 -7.59 -35.47 3.06
C THR A 256 -7.41 -33.99 3.36
N VAL A 257 -6.38 -33.36 2.80
CA VAL A 257 -6.08 -31.93 2.90
C VAL A 257 -6.30 -31.28 1.53
N LYS A 258 -6.92 -30.10 1.52
CA LYS A 258 -7.29 -29.35 0.31
C LYS A 258 -6.79 -27.90 0.30
N ALA A 259 -6.29 -27.40 1.43
CA ALA A 259 -5.56 -26.15 1.50
C ALA A 259 -4.57 -26.14 2.67
N ILE A 260 -3.61 -25.23 2.64
CA ILE A 260 -2.68 -24.97 3.74
C ILE A 260 -2.59 -23.46 4.00
N THR A 261 -2.63 -23.06 5.27
CA THR A 261 -2.29 -21.70 5.71
C THR A 261 -0.98 -21.74 6.46
N MET A 262 -0.08 -20.80 6.18
CA MET A 262 1.22 -20.74 6.82
C MET A 262 1.71 -19.31 7.06
N VAL A 263 2.28 -19.06 8.24
CA VAL A 263 3.00 -17.84 8.61
C VAL A 263 4.45 -18.18 8.97
N GLY A 264 5.38 -17.60 8.23
CA GLY A 264 6.82 -17.84 8.36
C GLY A 264 7.42 -18.56 7.15
N GLY A 265 8.73 -18.40 6.98
CA GLY A 265 9.48 -18.91 5.83
C GLY A 265 9.18 -18.18 4.52
N GLY A 266 10.19 -18.14 3.65
CA GLY A 266 10.13 -17.35 2.41
C GLY A 266 10.29 -15.84 2.67
N ASN A 267 10.98 -15.16 1.77
CA ASN A 267 11.16 -13.71 1.83
C ASN A 267 11.09 -13.15 0.41
N LYS A 268 10.24 -12.15 0.19
CA LYS A 268 10.18 -11.44 -1.09
C LYS A 268 11.36 -10.48 -1.29
N GLY A 269 12.10 -10.20 -0.23
CA GLY A 269 13.12 -9.16 -0.22
C GLY A 269 12.52 -7.76 -0.39
N PRO A 270 13.33 -6.71 -0.18
CA PRO A 270 12.87 -5.34 -0.32
C PRO A 270 12.47 -5.05 -1.77
N PHE A 271 11.35 -4.36 -1.98
CA PHE A 271 10.81 -4.04 -3.31
C PHE A 271 10.52 -5.27 -4.19
N GLY A 272 10.40 -6.46 -3.60
CA GLY A 272 10.29 -7.71 -4.34
C GLY A 272 11.52 -8.00 -5.20
N LEU A 273 12.70 -7.55 -4.76
CA LEU A 273 14.02 -7.86 -5.31
C LEU A 273 14.77 -8.74 -4.33
N PHE A 274 15.68 -9.58 -4.83
CA PHE A 274 16.56 -10.44 -4.01
C PHE A 274 15.82 -11.47 -3.12
N GLY A 275 14.52 -11.66 -3.31
CA GLY A 275 13.73 -12.71 -2.67
C GLY A 275 13.84 -14.05 -3.39
N GLU A 276 13.62 -15.14 -2.66
CA GLU A 276 13.44 -16.48 -3.22
C GLU A 276 11.94 -16.83 -3.17
N PHE A 277 11.27 -16.81 -4.32
CA PHE A 277 9.82 -16.58 -4.35
C PHE A 277 8.95 -17.82 -4.51
N LYS A 278 9.36 -18.83 -5.29
CA LYS A 278 8.43 -19.85 -5.78
C LYS A 278 8.54 -21.20 -5.10
N ASP A 279 9.71 -21.56 -4.56
CA ASP A 279 10.00 -22.93 -4.11
C ASP A 279 10.67 -22.99 -2.72
N THR A 280 10.62 -21.91 -1.95
CA THR A 280 11.22 -21.85 -0.60
C THR A 280 10.47 -22.68 0.44
N ARG A 281 9.21 -22.98 0.17
CA ARG A 281 8.35 -23.80 1.02
C ARG A 281 7.59 -24.80 0.17
N SER A 282 7.48 -26.04 0.60
CA SER A 282 6.71 -27.08 -0.10
C SER A 282 5.96 -27.98 0.86
N LEU A 283 4.88 -28.57 0.34
CA LEU A 283 4.12 -29.63 0.98
C LEU A 283 4.41 -30.96 0.30
N GLU A 284 4.74 -31.96 1.11
CA GLU A 284 4.97 -33.34 0.72
C GLU A 284 4.12 -34.28 1.56
N ILE A 285 3.77 -35.45 1.01
CA ILE A 285 2.98 -36.47 1.70
C ILE A 285 3.67 -37.83 1.69
N SER A 286 3.39 -38.66 2.69
CA SER A 286 3.92 -40.02 2.80
C SER A 286 3.02 -40.90 3.67
N ASP A 287 2.87 -42.17 3.30
CA ASP A 287 2.13 -43.15 4.10
C ASP A 287 3.05 -44.06 4.94
N ASP A 288 4.34 -44.12 4.61
CA ASP A 288 5.35 -44.97 5.26
C ASP A 288 6.37 -44.20 6.09
N GLY A 289 6.55 -42.90 5.85
CA GLY A 289 7.54 -42.06 6.52
C GLY A 289 8.92 -42.06 5.88
N ASP A 290 9.11 -42.82 4.79
CA ASP A 290 10.38 -42.97 4.08
C ASP A 290 10.29 -42.36 2.67
N HIS A 291 9.21 -42.64 1.94
CA HIS A 291 9.00 -42.14 0.59
C HIS A 291 8.04 -40.96 0.59
N PHE A 292 8.56 -39.78 0.27
CA PHE A 292 7.78 -38.55 0.19
C PHE A 292 7.42 -38.21 -1.26
N LYS A 293 6.14 -37.97 -1.50
CA LYS A 293 5.63 -37.44 -2.76
C LYS A 293 5.37 -35.95 -2.60
N TRP A 294 5.96 -35.16 -3.48
CA TRP A 294 5.68 -33.74 -3.57
C TRP A 294 4.22 -33.46 -3.98
N VAL A 295 3.60 -32.46 -3.36
CA VAL A 295 2.22 -32.02 -3.66
C VAL A 295 2.20 -30.64 -4.30
N CYS A 296 2.78 -29.63 -3.64
CA CYS A 296 2.80 -28.26 -4.14
C CYS A 296 3.90 -27.42 -3.47
N TYR A 297 4.18 -26.25 -4.04
CA TYR A 297 4.87 -25.18 -3.34
C TYR A 297 3.91 -24.27 -2.57
N ILE A 298 4.42 -23.59 -1.55
CA ILE A 298 3.71 -22.60 -0.74
C ILE A 298 4.44 -21.25 -0.93
N PRO A 299 4.14 -20.50 -2.01
CA PRO A 299 4.90 -19.31 -2.37
C PRO A 299 4.81 -18.24 -1.29
N ALA A 300 5.87 -17.44 -1.11
CA ALA A 300 5.79 -16.25 -0.27
C ALA A 300 4.88 -15.21 -0.92
N GLY A 301 4.04 -14.55 -0.12
CA GLY A 301 3.11 -13.52 -0.57
C GLY A 301 3.57 -12.10 -0.25
N ASN A 302 2.69 -11.14 -0.51
CA ASN A 302 2.84 -9.77 -0.03
C ASN A 302 2.26 -9.60 1.38
N VAL A 303 1.53 -10.60 1.87
CA VAL A 303 1.18 -10.79 3.28
C VAL A 303 1.99 -11.94 3.84
N LEU A 304 2.45 -11.83 5.09
CA LEU A 304 3.30 -12.85 5.72
C LEU A 304 2.56 -14.20 5.85
N GLN A 305 1.27 -14.15 6.17
CA GLN A 305 0.39 -15.30 6.03
C GLN A 305 0.08 -15.57 4.57
N GLN A 306 0.16 -16.85 4.18
CA GLN A 306 -0.28 -17.31 2.88
C GLN A 306 -1.17 -18.53 3.03
N THR A 307 -2.33 -18.47 2.38
CA THR A 307 -3.25 -19.59 2.25
C THR A 307 -3.25 -20.08 0.81
N VAL A 308 -2.87 -21.34 0.60
CA VAL A 308 -2.74 -21.95 -0.72
C VAL A 308 -3.78 -23.05 -0.85
N SER A 309 -4.63 -22.97 -1.88
CA SER A 309 -5.48 -24.08 -2.27
C SER A 309 -4.62 -25.11 -3.01
N ILE A 310 -4.77 -26.38 -2.65
CA ILE A 310 -3.95 -27.47 -3.19
C ILE A 310 -4.85 -28.52 -3.87
N PRO A 311 -4.31 -29.32 -4.80
CA PRO A 311 -4.97 -30.56 -5.19
C PRO A 311 -5.26 -31.41 -3.95
N ALA A 312 -6.45 -32.00 -3.87
CA ALA A 312 -6.82 -32.83 -2.73
C ALA A 312 -5.78 -33.96 -2.53
N ALA A 313 -5.14 -33.97 -1.37
CA ALA A 313 -4.08 -34.88 -1.03
C ALA A 313 -4.49 -35.72 0.19
N THR A 314 -4.48 -37.05 0.05
CA THR A 314 -4.86 -37.97 1.12
C THR A 314 -3.65 -38.79 1.56
N SER A 315 -3.27 -38.69 2.83
CA SER A 315 -2.13 -39.44 3.38
C SER A 315 -2.11 -39.45 4.90
N LYS A 316 -1.27 -40.30 5.51
CA LYS A 316 -1.02 -40.29 6.96
C LYS A 316 -0.03 -39.23 7.41
N LEU A 317 0.94 -38.87 6.58
CA LEU A 317 1.98 -37.89 6.92
C LEU A 317 1.92 -36.72 5.94
N PHE A 318 1.97 -35.52 6.50
CA PHE A 318 2.10 -34.28 5.74
C PHE A 318 3.32 -33.53 6.26
N ARG A 319 4.31 -33.30 5.39
CA ARG A 319 5.56 -32.64 5.72
C ARG A 319 5.65 -31.31 4.98
N ILE A 320 5.88 -30.24 5.72
CA ILE A 320 6.17 -28.91 5.21
C ILE A 320 7.69 -28.74 5.26
N THR A 321 8.32 -28.61 4.10
CA THR A 321 9.76 -28.34 3.97
C THR A 321 9.99 -26.86 3.71
N ILE A 322 11.00 -26.29 4.36
CA ILE A 322 11.34 -24.85 4.32
C ILE A 322 12.84 -24.74 4.09
N LYS A 323 13.24 -24.13 2.96
CA LYS A 323 14.65 -23.85 2.67
C LYS A 323 15.23 -22.94 3.75
N ASN A 324 16.51 -23.14 4.06
CA ASN A 324 17.20 -22.27 5.02
C ASN A 324 17.16 -20.81 4.53
N PRO A 325 16.88 -19.85 5.43
CA PRO A 325 16.76 -18.46 5.03
C PRO A 325 18.12 -17.91 4.55
N PRO A 326 18.16 -17.19 3.42
CA PRO A 326 19.40 -16.55 2.97
C PRO A 326 19.78 -15.41 3.91
N ALA A 327 21.01 -14.90 3.76
CA ALA A 327 21.40 -13.65 4.39
C ALA A 327 20.43 -12.52 3.99
N PRO A 328 19.94 -11.70 4.94
CA PRO A 328 19.03 -10.62 4.62
C PRO A 328 19.74 -9.59 3.74
N PHE A 329 18.97 -8.90 2.90
CA PHE A 329 19.52 -7.80 2.12
C PHE A 329 19.92 -6.61 3.03
N SER A 330 21.04 -5.94 2.72
CA SER A 330 21.49 -4.74 3.43
C SER A 330 21.98 -3.67 2.45
N PHE A 331 21.23 -2.57 2.32
CA PHE A 331 21.66 -1.39 1.55
C PHE A 331 22.97 -0.82 2.10
N GLY A 332 23.12 -0.74 3.42
CA GLY A 332 24.33 -0.24 4.07
C GLY A 332 25.56 -1.01 3.64
N ALA A 333 25.51 -2.35 3.71
CA ALA A 333 26.65 -3.21 3.34
C ALA A 333 27.01 -3.08 1.85
N ILE A 334 26.03 -2.98 0.95
CA ILE A 334 26.27 -2.78 -0.48
C ILE A 334 26.90 -1.41 -0.76
N MET A 335 26.53 -0.38 0.01
CA MET A 335 27.09 0.97 -0.09
C MET A 335 28.42 1.13 0.68
N GLY A 336 29.07 0.03 1.08
CA GLY A 336 30.35 0.02 1.79
C GLY A 336 30.26 0.29 3.29
N GLY A 337 29.05 0.38 3.83
CA GLY A 337 28.75 0.56 5.25
C GLY A 337 28.59 -0.77 5.98
N GLY A 338 29.67 -1.26 6.59
CA GLY A 338 29.66 -2.41 7.49
C GLY A 338 29.78 -3.79 6.80
N PRO A 339 29.96 -4.87 7.59
CA PRO A 339 30.12 -6.21 7.05
C PRO A 339 28.82 -6.74 6.43
N PRO A 340 28.90 -7.66 5.44
CA PRO A 340 27.72 -8.30 4.89
C PRO A 340 26.97 -9.05 5.99
N PRO A 341 25.63 -8.98 6.00
CA PRO A 341 24.83 -9.65 7.01
C PRO A 341 24.97 -11.17 6.89
N LYS A 342 24.88 -11.86 8.03
CA LYS A 342 24.93 -13.33 8.09
C LYS A 342 23.53 -13.92 7.87
N ALA A 343 23.48 -15.13 7.33
CA ALA A 343 22.27 -15.93 7.26
C ALA A 343 21.70 -16.15 8.69
N PRO A 344 20.37 -16.07 8.87
CA PRO A 344 19.75 -16.37 10.15
C PRO A 344 19.97 -17.82 10.57
N ALA A 345 19.96 -18.08 11.90
CA ALA A 345 20.12 -19.43 12.46
C ALA A 345 18.95 -20.38 12.13
N GLY A 346 17.85 -19.85 11.62
CA GLY A 346 16.64 -20.60 11.30
C GLY A 346 15.51 -19.67 10.86
N THR A 347 14.34 -20.25 10.67
CA THR A 347 13.12 -19.54 10.26
C THR A 347 12.15 -19.45 11.43
N GLY A 348 11.66 -18.25 11.73
CA GLY A 348 10.52 -18.10 12.66
C GLY A 348 9.23 -18.58 12.02
N ILE A 349 8.53 -19.51 12.68
CA ILE A 349 7.24 -20.05 12.27
C ILE A 349 6.20 -19.71 13.35
N ALA A 350 5.12 -19.04 12.95
CA ALA A 350 4.00 -18.75 13.86
C ALA A 350 2.89 -19.78 13.68
N GLU A 351 2.46 -20.01 12.44
CA GLU A 351 1.25 -20.79 12.16
C GLU A 351 1.45 -21.74 10.98
N ILE A 352 0.92 -22.97 11.10
CA ILE A 352 0.74 -23.93 10.01
C ILE A 352 -0.58 -24.67 10.23
N VAL A 353 -1.56 -24.42 9.36
CA VAL A 353 -2.89 -25.06 9.39
C VAL A 353 -3.13 -25.84 8.10
N LEU A 354 -3.26 -27.16 8.22
CA LEU A 354 -3.77 -28.04 7.16
C LEU A 354 -5.31 -28.03 7.18
N HIS A 355 -5.93 -27.62 6.08
CA HIS A 355 -7.39 -27.54 5.96
C HIS A 355 -7.94 -28.74 5.20
N THR A 356 -8.93 -29.41 5.77
CA THR A 356 -9.63 -30.55 5.12
C THR A 356 -10.68 -30.12 4.10
N ALA A 357 -11.10 -28.85 4.16
CA ALA A 357 -11.96 -28.21 3.19
C ALA A 357 -11.18 -27.18 2.36
N SER A 358 -11.67 -26.92 1.15
CA SER A 358 -11.09 -25.93 0.24
C SER A 358 -11.15 -24.52 0.84
N ARG A 359 -10.18 -23.69 0.47
CA ARG A 359 -10.09 -22.25 0.82
C ARG A 359 -9.86 -21.44 -0.45
N ILE A 360 -10.23 -20.16 -0.40
CA ILE A 360 -9.85 -19.21 -1.45
C ILE A 360 -8.32 -19.17 -1.53
N ASN A 361 -7.79 -19.44 -2.72
CA ASN A 361 -6.36 -19.41 -2.96
C ASN A 361 -5.83 -17.98 -2.84
N MET A 362 -4.81 -17.74 -2.01
CA MET A 362 -4.25 -16.41 -1.72
C MET A 362 -5.32 -15.38 -1.36
N PHE A 363 -6.22 -15.75 -0.44
CA PHE A 363 -7.31 -14.86 -0.05
C PHE A 363 -6.79 -13.56 0.56
N GLU A 364 -5.60 -13.58 1.19
CA GLU A 364 -5.00 -12.42 1.83
C GLU A 364 -4.82 -11.26 0.83
N GLU A 365 -4.16 -11.53 -0.30
CA GLU A 365 -4.02 -10.54 -1.39
C GLU A 365 -5.35 -10.25 -2.10
N LYS A 366 -6.21 -11.25 -2.28
CA LYS A 366 -7.51 -11.05 -2.95
C LYS A 366 -8.48 -10.21 -2.10
N ALA A 367 -8.36 -10.26 -0.77
CA ALA A 367 -9.06 -9.40 0.19
C ALA A 367 -8.31 -8.07 0.42
N ALA A 368 -7.33 -7.74 -0.43
CA ALA A 368 -6.64 -6.45 -0.48
C ALA A 368 -5.81 -6.10 0.76
N PHE A 369 -5.38 -7.08 1.57
CA PHE A 369 -4.43 -6.83 2.66
C PHE A 369 -3.04 -6.43 2.16
N ALA A 370 -2.73 -6.73 0.90
CA ALA A 370 -1.59 -6.20 0.18
C ALA A 370 -1.91 -6.06 -1.32
N PRO A 371 -1.23 -5.16 -2.05
CA PRO A 371 -1.35 -5.08 -3.51
C PRO A 371 -0.82 -6.35 -4.14
N ALA A 372 -1.39 -6.80 -5.26
CA ALA A 372 -0.92 -7.99 -5.97
C ALA A 372 -1.21 -7.92 -7.47
N THR A 373 -0.36 -8.57 -8.25
CA THR A 373 -0.52 -8.77 -9.69
C THR A 373 -0.97 -10.19 -9.99
N ASP A 374 -1.46 -10.40 -11.22
CA ASP A 374 -1.76 -11.71 -11.78
C ASP A 374 -2.72 -12.56 -10.94
N LEU A 375 -3.67 -11.90 -10.25
CA LEU A 375 -4.64 -12.62 -9.40
C LEU A 375 -5.53 -13.58 -10.21
N TYR A 376 -5.80 -13.28 -11.48
CA TYR A 376 -6.57 -14.15 -12.36
C TYR A 376 -5.86 -15.46 -12.70
N THR A 377 -4.52 -15.46 -12.78
CA THR A 377 -3.73 -16.69 -13.03
C THR A 377 -3.62 -17.56 -11.77
N LYS A 378 -4.17 -17.09 -10.65
CA LYS A 378 -4.13 -17.74 -9.33
C LYS A 378 -5.55 -18.01 -8.82
N ALA A 379 -6.49 -18.21 -9.75
CA ALA A 379 -7.88 -18.49 -9.44
C ALA A 379 -8.04 -19.73 -8.55
N THR A 380 -9.05 -19.71 -7.70
CA THR A 380 -9.43 -20.80 -6.82
C THR A 380 -10.13 -21.87 -7.65
N ALA A 381 -9.65 -23.11 -7.58
CA ALA A 381 -10.27 -24.22 -8.28
C ALA A 381 -11.74 -24.43 -7.86
N ALA A 382 -12.56 -24.96 -8.76
CA ALA A 382 -13.94 -25.32 -8.46
C ALA A 382 -13.99 -26.37 -7.34
N THR A 383 -14.97 -26.27 -6.44
CA THR A 383 -15.12 -27.15 -5.29
C THR A 383 -16.56 -27.23 -4.82
N GLU A 384 -16.88 -28.31 -4.10
CA GLU A 384 -18.15 -28.52 -3.41
C GLU A 384 -18.10 -28.09 -1.93
N ASP A 385 -16.90 -27.75 -1.40
CA ASP A 385 -16.72 -27.28 -0.02
C ASP A 385 -17.17 -25.83 0.15
N VAL A 386 -18.44 -25.55 -0.15
CA VAL A 386 -19.00 -24.20 -0.21
C VAL A 386 -19.97 -23.94 0.94
N ILE A 387 -20.02 -22.69 1.38
CA ILE A 387 -21.05 -22.18 2.29
C ILE A 387 -22.25 -21.73 1.44
N ALA A 388 -23.43 -22.26 1.72
CA ALA A 388 -24.66 -21.78 1.10
C ALA A 388 -25.07 -20.43 1.73
N THR A 389 -25.52 -19.48 0.91
CA THR A 389 -25.91 -18.13 1.39
C THR A 389 -27.05 -18.16 2.41
N LYS A 390 -27.96 -19.13 2.32
CA LYS A 390 -29.05 -19.35 3.29
C LYS A 390 -28.56 -19.81 4.66
N ASP A 391 -27.34 -20.33 4.73
CA ASP A 391 -26.71 -20.83 5.94
C ASP A 391 -25.70 -19.81 6.51
N ILE A 392 -25.89 -18.52 6.20
CA ILE A 392 -25.15 -17.38 6.74
C ILE A 392 -26.14 -16.48 7.48
N ILE A 393 -25.87 -16.21 8.75
CA ILE A 393 -26.77 -15.52 9.67
C ILE A 393 -26.02 -14.35 10.31
N ASP A 394 -26.59 -13.15 10.21
CA ASP A 394 -26.15 -12.00 11.00
C ASP A 394 -26.63 -12.16 12.45
N VAL A 395 -25.66 -12.31 13.36
CA VAL A 395 -25.89 -12.42 14.80
C VAL A 395 -25.30 -11.23 15.56
N THR A 396 -25.02 -10.11 14.87
CA THR A 396 -24.43 -8.91 15.46
C THR A 396 -25.23 -8.41 16.66
N ASN A 397 -26.56 -8.30 16.51
CA ASN A 397 -27.47 -7.87 17.57
C ASN A 397 -27.65 -8.90 18.70
N LYS A 398 -26.92 -10.01 18.67
CA LYS A 398 -26.90 -11.04 19.72
C LYS A 398 -25.61 -11.01 20.55
N LEU A 399 -24.61 -10.21 20.16
CA LEU A 399 -23.38 -10.05 20.91
C LEU A 399 -23.60 -9.04 22.05
N ASN A 400 -23.38 -9.49 23.28
CA ASN A 400 -23.39 -8.63 24.46
C ASN A 400 -22.05 -7.90 24.61
N GLU A 401 -22.04 -6.80 25.37
CA GLU A 401 -20.83 -5.99 25.62
C GLU A 401 -19.69 -6.79 26.29
N ASP A 402 -20.04 -7.82 27.08
CA ASP A 402 -19.08 -8.70 27.76
C ASP A 402 -18.45 -9.76 26.84
N GLY A 403 -18.87 -9.84 25.57
CA GLY A 403 -18.40 -10.80 24.59
C GLY A 403 -19.23 -12.09 24.49
N THR A 404 -20.25 -12.26 25.33
CA THR A 404 -21.15 -13.42 25.27
C THR A 404 -22.18 -13.27 24.15
N LEU A 405 -22.50 -14.37 23.47
CA LEU A 405 -23.47 -14.41 22.38
C LEU A 405 -24.79 -15.02 22.84
N ASN A 406 -25.86 -14.22 22.83
CA ASN A 406 -27.23 -14.66 23.10
C ASN A 406 -27.86 -15.32 21.86
N TRP A 407 -27.34 -16.50 21.51
CA TRP A 407 -27.78 -17.25 20.33
C TRP A 407 -27.64 -18.75 20.58
N THR A 408 -28.67 -19.52 20.23
CA THR A 408 -28.64 -20.99 20.25
C THR A 408 -28.32 -21.51 18.86
N VAL A 409 -27.23 -22.27 18.75
CA VAL A 409 -26.71 -22.73 17.46
C VAL A 409 -27.66 -23.73 16.80
N PRO A 410 -28.13 -23.49 15.56
CA PRO A 410 -28.97 -24.43 14.81
C PRO A 410 -28.25 -25.74 14.45
N LYS A 411 -29.00 -26.71 13.93
CA LYS A 411 -28.44 -28.01 13.54
C LYS A 411 -27.29 -27.90 12.52
N GLY A 412 -26.11 -28.39 12.91
CA GLY A 412 -24.90 -28.44 12.09
C GLY A 412 -23.64 -28.09 12.88
N ASN A 413 -22.52 -28.02 12.15
CA ASN A 413 -21.29 -27.39 12.63
C ASN A 413 -21.25 -25.97 12.06
N TRP A 414 -20.97 -24.99 12.90
CA TRP A 414 -20.98 -23.58 12.54
C TRP A 414 -19.66 -22.94 12.91
N ASN A 415 -19.28 -21.92 12.15
CA ASN A 415 -18.24 -20.97 12.51
C ASN A 415 -18.90 -19.63 12.81
N ILE A 416 -18.55 -19.02 13.92
CA ILE A 416 -18.96 -17.65 14.26
C ILE A 416 -17.74 -16.77 14.09
N VAL A 417 -17.85 -15.77 13.23
CA VAL A 417 -16.79 -14.82 12.92
C VAL A 417 -17.19 -13.45 13.43
N ARG A 418 -16.41 -12.91 14.38
CA ARG A 418 -16.55 -11.53 14.85
C ARG A 418 -15.58 -10.67 14.05
N PHE A 419 -16.13 -9.81 13.20
CA PHE A 419 -15.34 -8.89 12.38
C PHE A 419 -15.17 -7.56 13.10
N GLY A 420 -13.97 -7.00 13.00
CA GLY A 420 -13.64 -5.66 13.43
C GLY A 420 -12.63 -5.02 12.48
N TYR A 421 -12.16 -3.83 12.83
CA TYR A 421 -11.05 -3.20 12.13
C TYR A 421 -10.10 -2.51 13.10
N SER A 422 -8.82 -2.48 12.72
CA SER A 422 -7.73 -1.86 13.49
C SER A 422 -6.78 -1.10 12.58
N LEU A 423 -5.80 -0.40 13.17
CA LEU A 423 -4.86 0.43 12.44
C LEU A 423 -3.81 -0.37 11.65
N LEU A 424 -3.39 0.19 10.51
CA LEU A 424 -2.15 -0.23 9.85
C LEU A 424 -0.90 0.35 10.51
N GLY A 425 -0.97 1.62 10.92
CA GLY A 425 0.14 2.35 11.55
C GLY A 425 1.21 2.88 10.60
N ILE A 426 0.91 2.93 9.30
CA ILE A 426 1.79 3.56 8.31
C ILE A 426 1.79 5.07 8.54
N ASN A 427 2.97 5.69 8.42
CA ASN A 427 3.18 7.11 8.59
C ASN A 427 3.69 7.73 7.29
N ASN A 428 3.52 9.05 7.16
CA ASN A 428 4.21 9.80 6.12
C ASN A 428 5.72 9.70 6.29
N HIS A 429 6.45 9.72 5.17
CA HIS A 429 7.89 9.59 5.18
C HIS A 429 8.55 10.22 3.96
N PRO A 430 9.88 10.36 3.99
CA PRO A 430 10.72 10.46 5.17
C PRO A 430 10.56 11.87 5.76
N ALA A 431 9.89 11.99 6.89
CA ALA A 431 9.65 13.26 7.58
C ALA A 431 10.48 13.34 8.85
N SER A 432 10.74 14.56 9.35
CA SER A 432 11.34 14.70 10.67
C SER A 432 10.39 14.14 11.75
N PRO A 433 10.88 13.70 12.91
CA PRO A 433 10.03 13.11 13.95
C PRO A 433 8.86 14.00 14.36
N GLU A 434 9.05 15.31 14.37
CA GLU A 434 8.03 16.31 14.75
C GLU A 434 6.93 16.48 13.71
N ALA A 435 7.19 16.10 12.46
CA ALA A 435 6.27 16.17 11.33
C ALA A 435 5.77 14.79 10.86
N THR A 436 6.13 13.73 11.59
CA THR A 436 5.73 12.35 11.31
C THR A 436 4.46 11.98 12.07
N GLY A 437 3.49 11.40 11.38
CA GLY A 437 2.31 10.79 11.99
C GLY A 437 1.54 9.94 11.01
N PHE A 438 0.36 9.46 11.43
CA PHE A 438 -0.38 8.48 10.63
C PHE A 438 -0.75 9.00 9.26
N GLU A 439 -0.67 8.11 8.27
CA GLU A 439 -1.34 8.28 7.00
C GLU A 439 -2.86 8.33 7.21
N VAL A 440 -3.52 9.34 6.62
CA VAL A 440 -4.98 9.47 6.68
C VAL A 440 -5.66 8.30 5.97
N ASP A 441 -6.84 7.90 6.46
CA ASP A 441 -7.74 6.94 5.81
C ASP A 441 -8.13 7.44 4.41
N LYS A 442 -7.55 6.81 3.39
CA LYS A 442 -7.70 7.16 1.97
C LYS A 442 -9.07 6.81 1.41
N LEU A 443 -9.85 6.01 2.16
CA LEU A 443 -11.18 5.56 1.79
C LEU A 443 -12.27 6.37 2.51
N ASP A 444 -11.90 7.33 3.37
CA ASP A 444 -12.84 8.19 4.09
C ASP A 444 -12.74 9.64 3.59
N SER A 445 -13.72 10.07 2.80
CA SER A 445 -13.77 11.42 2.24
C SER A 445 -13.81 12.55 3.28
N VAL A 446 -14.25 12.28 4.51
CA VAL A 446 -14.28 13.29 5.58
C VAL A 446 -12.89 13.41 6.20
N ALA A 447 -12.23 12.29 6.46
CA ALA A 447 -10.86 12.26 7.00
C ALA A 447 -9.88 12.89 6.00
N VAL A 448 -9.94 12.52 4.72
CA VAL A 448 -9.10 13.10 3.66
C VAL A 448 -9.27 14.62 3.58
N LYS A 449 -10.52 15.10 3.52
CA LYS A 449 -10.79 16.54 3.47
C LYS A 449 -10.22 17.27 4.69
N LYS A 450 -10.41 16.71 5.89
CA LYS A 450 -9.87 17.27 7.13
C LYS A 450 -8.34 17.34 7.10
N TYR A 451 -7.68 16.31 6.59
CA TYR A 451 -6.22 16.29 6.43
C TYR A 451 -5.75 17.41 5.50
N PHE A 452 -6.24 17.45 4.26
CA PHE A 452 -5.74 18.38 3.25
C PHE A 452 -6.09 19.83 3.56
N VAL A 453 -7.28 20.12 4.11
CA VAL A 453 -7.62 21.48 4.55
C VAL A 453 -6.66 21.95 5.64
N ASN A 454 -6.41 21.12 6.66
CA ASN A 454 -5.45 21.46 7.71
C ASN A 454 -4.02 21.65 7.18
N TYR A 455 -3.56 20.79 6.26
CA TYR A 455 -2.24 20.89 5.67
C TYR A 455 -2.10 22.17 4.81
N LEU A 456 -3.08 22.45 3.96
CA LEU A 456 -3.11 23.65 3.12
C LEU A 456 -3.20 24.93 3.96
N ASP A 457 -3.97 24.95 5.04
CA ASP A 457 -4.06 26.12 5.92
C ASP A 457 -2.73 26.42 6.63
N GLN A 458 -1.94 25.39 6.99
CA GLN A 458 -0.58 25.58 7.49
C GLN A 458 0.30 26.28 6.45
N TYR A 459 0.30 25.81 5.20
CA TYR A 459 1.07 26.45 4.13
C TYR A 459 0.53 27.83 3.75
N LYS A 460 -0.78 28.06 3.82
CA LYS A 460 -1.38 29.37 3.60
C LYS A 460 -0.83 30.40 4.60
N SER A 461 -0.63 29.97 5.85
CA SER A 461 0.00 30.80 6.88
C SER A 461 1.50 31.09 6.62
N ALA A 462 2.19 30.18 5.93
CA ALA A 462 3.61 30.32 5.61
C ALA A 462 3.88 31.03 4.27
N ALA A 463 2.94 30.99 3.33
CA ALA A 463 3.14 31.43 1.94
C ALA A 463 2.97 32.95 1.72
N ALA A 464 2.79 33.74 2.78
CA ALA A 464 2.69 35.20 2.70
C ALA A 464 1.62 35.76 1.74
N GLY A 465 0.47 35.07 1.64
CA GLY A 465 -0.63 35.48 0.76
C GLY A 465 -0.43 35.18 -0.73
N LEU A 466 0.67 34.51 -1.10
CA LEU A 466 0.99 34.13 -2.48
C LEU A 466 0.49 32.72 -2.86
N MET A 467 -0.20 32.03 -1.96
CA MET A 467 -0.86 30.76 -2.29
C MET A 467 -1.96 30.97 -3.33
N GLY A 468 -1.97 30.15 -4.37
CA GLY A 468 -2.92 30.20 -5.49
C GLY A 468 -2.69 31.37 -6.46
N LYS A 469 -1.59 32.12 -6.33
CA LYS A 469 -1.23 33.22 -7.24
C LYS A 469 -0.34 32.70 -8.37
N LYS A 470 -0.40 33.35 -9.53
CA LYS A 470 0.26 32.92 -10.78
C LYS A 470 1.77 32.71 -10.67
N ASP A 471 2.46 33.42 -9.78
CA ASP A 471 3.91 33.29 -9.58
C ASP A 471 4.24 32.83 -8.15
N GLY A 472 3.24 32.42 -7.36
CA GLY A 472 3.41 31.90 -6.00
C GLY A 472 3.26 30.39 -5.90
N LEU A 473 2.82 29.91 -4.72
CA LEU A 473 2.54 28.50 -4.47
C LEU A 473 1.28 28.06 -5.22
N GLN A 474 1.45 27.30 -6.31
CA GLN A 474 0.38 26.98 -7.26
C GLN A 474 0.02 25.51 -7.29
N PHE A 475 0.96 24.64 -6.93
CA PHE A 475 0.78 23.21 -7.09
C PHE A 475 1.01 22.44 -5.80
N MET A 476 0.34 21.30 -5.71
CA MET A 476 0.70 20.22 -4.80
C MET A 476 1.12 19.00 -5.62
N VAL A 477 2.09 18.26 -5.13
CA VAL A 477 2.54 16.99 -5.69
C VAL A 477 2.01 15.88 -4.80
N THR A 478 1.23 14.96 -5.36
CA THR A 478 1.05 13.63 -4.77
C THR A 478 2.10 12.73 -5.40
N ASP A 479 3.11 12.38 -4.61
CA ASP A 479 4.25 11.56 -5.01
C ASP A 479 3.83 10.09 -5.25
N SER A 480 4.77 9.20 -5.52
CA SER A 480 4.47 7.78 -5.65
C SER A 480 4.00 7.18 -4.32
N TRP A 481 3.16 6.15 -4.42
CA TRP A 481 2.43 5.63 -3.26
C TRP A 481 3.29 4.73 -2.38
N GLU A 482 3.55 5.15 -1.15
CA GLU A 482 4.32 4.38 -0.16
C GLU A 482 3.53 4.12 1.14
N ALA A 483 2.21 4.29 1.10
CA ALA A 483 1.33 4.23 2.29
C ALA A 483 0.84 2.80 2.67
N GLY A 484 1.34 1.75 2.01
CA GLY A 484 0.86 0.38 2.19
C GLY A 484 -0.56 0.16 1.63
N ALA A 485 -1.27 -0.87 2.11
CA ALA A 485 -2.60 -1.22 1.63
C ALA A 485 -3.62 -1.27 2.77
N GLN A 486 -4.66 -0.44 2.64
CA GLN A 486 -5.86 -0.53 3.48
C GLN A 486 -6.99 -1.22 2.73
N ASN A 487 -7.76 -2.02 3.47
CA ASN A 487 -8.92 -2.71 2.93
C ASN A 487 -10.21 -2.42 3.70
N TRP A 488 -10.18 -1.49 4.65
CA TRP A 488 -11.37 -1.15 5.42
C TRP A 488 -11.51 0.36 5.66
N THR A 489 -12.77 0.79 5.74
CA THR A 489 -13.20 2.07 6.32
C THR A 489 -14.63 1.89 6.84
N SER A 490 -15.10 2.77 7.72
CA SER A 490 -16.40 2.64 8.40
C SER A 490 -17.58 2.59 7.43
N ASN A 491 -17.50 3.31 6.30
CA ASN A 491 -18.58 3.42 5.32
C ASN A 491 -18.50 2.40 4.16
N ILE A 492 -17.52 1.47 4.19
CA ILE A 492 -17.23 0.57 3.06
C ILE A 492 -18.45 -0.25 2.63
N MET A 493 -19.27 -0.74 3.57
CA MET A 493 -20.42 -1.59 3.23
C MET A 493 -21.48 -0.82 2.43
N ASN A 494 -21.72 0.45 2.79
CA ASN A 494 -22.65 1.32 2.07
C ASN A 494 -22.10 1.70 0.68
N GLU A 495 -20.81 2.04 0.61
CA GLU A 495 -20.14 2.33 -0.66
C GLU A 495 -20.16 1.13 -1.61
N PHE A 496 -19.87 -0.07 -1.08
CA PHE A 496 -19.94 -1.31 -1.83
C PHE A 496 -21.34 -1.52 -2.40
N GLN A 497 -22.38 -1.46 -1.56
CA GLN A 497 -23.76 -1.65 -2.01
C GLN A 497 -24.17 -0.64 -3.07
N LYS A 498 -23.84 0.64 -2.86
CA LYS A 498 -24.11 1.73 -3.81
C LYS A 498 -23.46 1.49 -5.17
N ARG A 499 -22.21 0.99 -5.18
CA ARG A 499 -21.36 0.90 -6.38
C ARG A 499 -21.47 -0.43 -7.11
N ARG A 500 -21.75 -1.52 -6.40
CA ARG A 500 -21.78 -2.90 -6.92
C ARG A 500 -23.20 -3.46 -7.01
N GLY A 501 -24.18 -2.82 -6.37
CA GLY A 501 -25.60 -3.17 -6.50
C GLY A 501 -26.08 -4.31 -5.59
N TYR A 502 -25.26 -4.78 -4.64
CA TYR A 502 -25.64 -5.81 -3.67
C TYR A 502 -24.93 -5.63 -2.33
N ASN A 503 -25.49 -6.21 -1.27
CA ASN A 503 -24.93 -6.13 0.08
C ASN A 503 -23.83 -7.19 0.30
N MET A 504 -22.70 -6.80 0.91
CA MET A 504 -21.57 -7.67 1.19
C MET A 504 -21.72 -8.60 2.41
N LEU A 505 -22.77 -8.44 3.23
CA LEU A 505 -22.98 -9.19 4.48
C LEU A 505 -22.86 -10.71 4.29
N LEU A 506 -23.54 -11.26 3.27
CA LEU A 506 -23.51 -12.70 2.97
C LEU A 506 -22.17 -13.17 2.37
N TRP A 507 -21.27 -12.24 2.05
CA TRP A 507 -19.98 -12.50 1.45
C TRP A 507 -18.82 -12.24 2.41
N MET A 508 -19.08 -11.73 3.62
CA MET A 508 -18.06 -11.49 4.64
C MET A 508 -17.15 -12.69 4.92
N PRO A 509 -17.64 -13.96 4.99
CA PRO A 509 -16.76 -15.12 5.16
C PRO A 509 -15.71 -15.29 4.04
N VAL A 510 -15.95 -14.74 2.84
CA VAL A 510 -14.99 -14.77 1.74
C VAL A 510 -13.73 -13.95 2.06
N LEU A 511 -13.87 -12.87 2.84
CA LEU A 511 -12.74 -12.04 3.26
C LEU A 511 -11.83 -12.73 4.30
N THR A 512 -12.25 -13.88 4.85
CA THR A 512 -11.43 -14.73 5.74
C THR A 512 -10.99 -16.04 5.08
N GLY A 513 -11.20 -16.16 3.76
CA GLY A 513 -10.72 -17.28 2.95
C GLY A 513 -11.72 -18.42 2.76
N HIS A 514 -12.96 -18.29 3.24
CA HIS A 514 -14.01 -19.27 2.94
C HIS A 514 -14.61 -19.08 1.54
N ILE A 515 -15.24 -20.13 1.02
CA ILE A 515 -15.89 -20.11 -0.29
C ILE A 515 -17.41 -20.06 -0.07
N VAL A 516 -18.05 -19.00 -0.55
CA VAL A 516 -19.50 -18.82 -0.50
C VAL A 516 -20.08 -19.04 -1.89
N LYS A 517 -21.16 -19.83 -1.99
CA LYS A 517 -21.87 -20.21 -3.23
C LYS A 517 -21.04 -21.04 -4.22
N SER A 518 -19.94 -20.50 -4.73
CA SER A 518 -18.97 -21.18 -5.60
C SER A 518 -17.63 -20.44 -5.57
N SER A 519 -16.55 -21.08 -6.03
CA SER A 519 -15.24 -20.44 -6.19
C SER A 519 -15.35 -19.19 -7.06
N GLU A 520 -15.97 -19.30 -8.24
CA GLU A 520 -16.18 -18.17 -9.17
C GLU A 520 -16.93 -17.00 -8.53
N ALA A 521 -18.04 -17.27 -7.83
CA ALA A 521 -18.84 -16.21 -7.23
C ALA A 521 -18.09 -15.51 -6.07
N SER A 522 -17.30 -16.26 -5.30
CA SER A 522 -16.45 -15.70 -4.25
C SER A 522 -15.31 -14.85 -4.83
N GLU A 523 -14.70 -15.27 -5.93
CA GLU A 523 -13.66 -14.49 -6.61
C GLU A 523 -14.21 -13.22 -7.26
N GLN A 524 -15.41 -13.29 -7.83
CA GLN A 524 -16.12 -12.11 -8.34
C GLN A 524 -16.38 -11.11 -7.21
N PHE A 525 -16.87 -11.58 -6.04
CA PHE A 525 -17.03 -10.70 -4.88
C PHE A 525 -15.71 -10.05 -4.44
N LEU A 526 -14.62 -10.81 -4.37
CA LEU A 526 -13.30 -10.26 -4.03
C LEU A 526 -12.81 -9.23 -5.07
N TRP A 527 -13.14 -9.44 -6.35
CA TRP A 527 -12.87 -8.46 -7.40
C TRP A 527 -13.69 -7.18 -7.19
N ASP A 528 -15.00 -7.30 -6.95
CA ASP A 528 -15.89 -6.17 -6.69
C ASP A 528 -15.47 -5.40 -5.42
N PHE A 529 -14.96 -6.10 -4.42
CA PHE A 529 -14.42 -5.52 -3.20
C PHE A 529 -13.17 -4.68 -3.50
N ARG A 530 -12.18 -5.26 -4.20
CA ARG A 530 -10.98 -4.52 -4.64
C ARG A 530 -11.33 -3.35 -5.56
N LYS A 531 -12.31 -3.51 -6.46
CA LYS A 531 -12.76 -2.42 -7.34
C LYS A 531 -13.41 -1.29 -6.54
N THR A 532 -14.15 -1.62 -5.48
CA THR A 532 -14.74 -0.63 -4.56
C THR A 532 -13.64 0.16 -3.86
N LEU A 533 -12.63 -0.51 -3.31
CA LEU A 533 -11.46 0.15 -2.71
C LEU A 533 -10.75 1.06 -3.72
N SER A 534 -10.53 0.58 -4.94
CA SER A 534 -9.94 1.37 -6.03
C SER A 534 -10.74 2.63 -6.37
N ASP A 535 -12.08 2.51 -6.45
CA ASP A 535 -12.95 3.65 -6.75
C ASP A 535 -12.87 4.71 -5.64
N LEU A 536 -12.85 4.26 -4.39
CA LEU A 536 -12.76 5.15 -3.23
C LEU A 536 -11.41 5.85 -3.15
N VAL A 537 -10.28 5.17 -3.41
CA VAL A 537 -8.97 5.84 -3.48
C VAL A 537 -8.97 6.92 -4.57
N ALA A 538 -9.44 6.60 -5.78
CA ALA A 538 -9.48 7.58 -6.88
C ALA A 538 -10.41 8.77 -6.57
N GLU A 539 -11.59 8.51 -6.04
CA GLU A 539 -12.60 9.55 -5.81
C GLU A 539 -12.38 10.35 -4.52
N TYR A 540 -12.13 9.66 -3.41
CA TYR A 540 -12.10 10.28 -2.08
C TYR A 540 -10.74 10.82 -1.72
N HIS A 541 -9.65 10.28 -2.25
CA HIS A 541 -8.32 10.86 -2.07
C HIS A 541 -7.96 11.82 -3.21
N TYR A 542 -7.81 11.30 -4.42
CA TYR A 542 -7.20 12.04 -5.52
C TYR A 542 -8.10 13.09 -6.20
N ASP A 543 -9.32 12.71 -6.56
CA ASP A 543 -10.28 13.64 -7.16
C ASP A 543 -10.73 14.69 -6.14
N GLN A 544 -10.99 14.27 -4.90
CA GLN A 544 -11.37 15.19 -3.83
C GLN A 544 -10.25 16.20 -3.56
N LEU A 545 -8.99 15.77 -3.50
CA LEU A 545 -7.84 16.68 -3.39
C LEU A 545 -7.84 17.72 -4.52
N THR A 546 -8.12 17.30 -5.75
CA THR A 546 -8.23 18.23 -6.88
C THR A 546 -9.31 19.30 -6.64
N SER A 547 -10.49 18.91 -6.13
CA SER A 547 -11.55 19.86 -5.77
C SER A 547 -11.18 20.75 -4.58
N ILE A 548 -10.42 20.24 -3.60
CA ILE A 548 -9.95 21.03 -2.46
C ILE A 548 -8.94 22.08 -2.95
N LEU A 549 -7.94 21.68 -3.74
CA LEU A 549 -6.90 22.58 -4.26
C LEU A 549 -7.49 23.75 -5.07
N GLN A 550 -8.54 23.50 -5.86
CA GLN A 550 -9.25 24.55 -6.59
C GLN A 550 -9.76 25.68 -5.68
N GLN A 551 -10.19 25.37 -4.45
CA GLN A 551 -10.64 26.39 -3.47
C GLN A 551 -9.50 27.27 -2.96
N TYR A 552 -8.25 26.78 -3.07
CA TYR A 552 -7.03 27.52 -2.74
C TYR A 552 -6.37 28.13 -3.99
N GLY A 553 -7.01 28.04 -5.16
CA GLY A 553 -6.42 28.49 -6.43
C GLY A 553 -5.25 27.63 -6.91
N MET A 554 -5.12 26.42 -6.38
CA MET A 554 -4.02 25.50 -6.66
C MET A 554 -4.44 24.35 -7.58
N LYS A 555 -3.43 23.63 -8.08
CA LYS A 555 -3.55 22.47 -8.98
C LYS A 555 -2.67 21.32 -8.48
N ARG A 556 -2.74 20.16 -9.14
CA ARG A 556 -2.04 18.95 -8.71
C ARG A 556 -1.12 18.38 -9.79
N TYR A 557 0.13 18.07 -9.42
CA TYR A 557 1.01 17.09 -10.07
C TYR A 557 0.79 15.72 -9.43
N SER A 558 0.80 14.65 -10.22
CA SER A 558 0.30 13.37 -9.71
C SER A 558 1.01 12.15 -10.24
N GLU A 559 1.78 11.53 -9.35
CA GLU A 559 2.31 10.20 -9.57
C GLU A 559 1.27 9.13 -9.24
N SER A 560 1.70 7.87 -9.13
CA SER A 560 0.83 6.72 -8.87
C SER A 560 1.65 5.55 -8.31
N HIS A 561 1.64 4.39 -8.97
CA HIS A 561 2.41 3.23 -8.54
C HIS A 561 3.92 3.44 -8.63
N GLU A 562 4.38 4.16 -9.67
CA GLU A 562 5.78 4.26 -10.10
C GLU A 562 6.41 2.89 -10.39
N ASP A 563 6.72 2.12 -9.35
CA ASP A 563 7.22 0.75 -9.44
C ASP A 563 6.11 -0.28 -9.21
N ARG A 564 6.04 -1.25 -10.12
CA ARG A 564 5.11 -2.39 -10.06
C ARG A 564 3.69 -1.97 -9.68
N ARG A 565 3.13 -2.56 -8.61
CA ARG A 565 1.79 -2.28 -8.10
C ARG A 565 1.86 -1.93 -6.62
N ALA A 566 1.92 -0.65 -6.31
CA ALA A 566 2.07 -0.15 -4.94
C ALA A 566 0.76 0.06 -4.16
N MET A 567 -0.39 0.20 -4.83
CA MET A 567 -1.67 0.52 -4.19
C MET A 567 -2.84 -0.31 -4.71
N ILE A 568 -3.94 -0.37 -3.95
CA ILE A 568 -5.21 -0.99 -4.35
C ILE A 568 -6.03 0.03 -5.16
N ALA A 569 -5.49 0.45 -6.30
CA ALA A 569 -6.18 1.31 -7.26
C ALA A 569 -5.69 1.03 -8.68
N ASP A 570 -6.38 1.60 -9.65
CA ASP A 570 -5.91 1.72 -11.03
C ASP A 570 -5.01 2.97 -11.16
N GLY A 571 -3.82 2.79 -11.72
CA GLY A 571 -2.81 3.85 -11.78
C GLY A 571 -3.13 4.99 -12.77
N MET A 572 -4.04 4.78 -13.71
CA MET A 572 -4.55 5.84 -14.59
C MET A 572 -5.66 6.63 -13.91
N GLU A 573 -6.58 5.95 -13.21
CA GLU A 573 -7.73 6.60 -12.56
C GLU A 573 -7.30 7.64 -11.52
N VAL A 574 -6.25 7.36 -10.75
CA VAL A 574 -5.73 8.30 -9.73
C VAL A 574 -5.12 9.58 -10.32
N LYS A 575 -4.80 9.58 -11.62
CA LYS A 575 -4.26 10.73 -12.35
C LYS A 575 -5.31 11.47 -13.18
N ARG A 576 -6.53 10.94 -13.34
CA ARG A 576 -7.52 11.40 -14.34
C ARG A 576 -7.93 12.87 -14.22
N LYS A 577 -7.87 13.45 -13.00
CA LYS A 577 -8.16 14.86 -12.73
C LYS A 577 -6.93 15.70 -12.38
N ALA A 578 -5.73 15.12 -12.44
CA ALA A 578 -4.50 15.86 -12.21
C ALA A 578 -4.34 16.95 -13.29
N ALA A 579 -3.84 18.11 -12.91
CA ALA A 579 -3.47 19.12 -13.90
C ALA A 579 -2.25 18.66 -14.70
N VAL A 580 -1.34 17.93 -14.03
CA VAL A 580 -0.19 17.29 -14.65
C VAL A 580 -0.05 15.86 -14.13
N PRO A 581 -0.51 14.85 -14.91
CA PRO A 581 -0.13 13.46 -14.67
C PRO A 581 1.41 13.34 -14.74
N MET A 582 2.01 12.76 -13.72
CA MET A 582 3.46 12.69 -13.52
C MET A 582 3.92 11.22 -13.40
N SER A 583 5.17 10.94 -13.76
CA SER A 583 5.81 9.61 -13.69
C SER A 583 7.30 9.79 -13.49
N ALA A 584 7.99 8.75 -13.03
CA ALA A 584 9.44 8.76 -12.88
C ALA A 584 10.16 8.00 -14.01
N MET A 585 11.43 8.37 -14.23
CA MET A 585 12.41 7.61 -15.00
C MET A 585 13.76 7.72 -14.29
N TRP A 586 14.40 6.59 -14.06
CA TRP A 586 15.65 6.51 -13.31
C TRP A 586 16.84 6.41 -14.26
N THR A 587 17.93 7.12 -13.95
CA THR A 587 19.20 6.91 -14.67
C THR A 587 19.75 5.52 -14.36
N PRO A 588 20.35 4.81 -15.35
CA PRO A 588 21.03 3.54 -15.07
C PRO A 588 22.22 3.80 -14.15
N SER A 589 22.04 3.56 -12.85
CA SER A 589 23.13 3.65 -11.86
C SER A 589 23.77 2.27 -11.65
N ALA A 590 24.97 2.21 -11.10
CA ALA A 590 25.60 0.94 -10.68
C ALA A 590 24.71 0.13 -9.72
N ILE A 591 23.82 0.81 -8.98
CA ILE A 591 22.83 0.19 -8.09
C ILE A 591 21.70 -0.47 -8.91
N MET A 592 21.33 0.10 -10.06
CA MET A 592 20.34 -0.46 -10.99
C MET A 592 20.92 -1.55 -11.91
N VAL A 593 22.20 -1.45 -12.28
CA VAL A 593 22.88 -2.45 -13.12
C VAL A 593 23.02 -3.79 -12.38
N ALA A 594 23.20 -3.78 -11.05
CA ALA A 594 23.10 -4.99 -10.23
C ALA A 594 21.68 -5.60 -10.25
N THR A 595 20.65 -4.78 -10.43
CA THR A 595 19.22 -5.17 -10.46
C THR A 595 18.77 -5.64 -11.85
N LEU A 596 19.39 -5.14 -12.93
CA LEU A 596 19.06 -5.51 -14.31
C LEU A 596 19.89 -6.69 -14.84
N LEU A 597 21.08 -6.96 -14.29
CA LEU A 597 21.93 -8.09 -14.70
C LEU A 597 21.58 -9.41 -13.99
N SER A 598 20.51 -9.43 -13.19
CA SER A 598 20.03 -10.62 -12.46
C SER A 598 18.59 -11.02 -12.82
N ILE A 599 18.05 -10.50 -13.94
CA ILE A 599 16.78 -10.95 -14.56
C ILE A 599 17.06 -12.05 -15.58
#